data_AF-A0A1I6T8P9-F1
#
_entry.id   AF-A0A1I6T8P9-F1
#
_cell.length_a   1.000
_cell.length_b   1.000
_cell.length_c   1.000
_cell.angle_alpha   90.00
_cell.angle_beta   90.00
_cell.angle_gamma   90.00
#
_symmetry.space_group_name_H-M   'P 1'
#
loop_
_entity.id
_entity.type
_entity.pdbx_description
1 polymer ?
#
loop_
_entity_poly.entity_id
_entity_poly.type
_entity_poly.pdbx_seq_one_letter_code
_entity_poly.pdbx_strand_id
1 'polypeptide(L)' 'MTRCGAPTKAGGRCRKSAMAGTSRCERHQGAWSAYEVAQRKKREARKKKPKRDGRG' A
#
# COMPACT_ATOMS: atom_id res chain seq x y z
N MET A 1 4.40 4.39 11.00
CA MET A 1 4.73 3.62 9.78
C MET A 1 4.81 2.14 10.17
N THR A 2 3.95 1.27 9.66
CA THR A 2 3.94 -0.15 10.04
C THR A 2 5.11 -0.87 9.38
N ARG A 3 5.90 -1.65 10.12
CA ARG A 3 6.97 -2.50 9.54
C ARG A 3 6.36 -3.79 8.99
N CYS A 4 6.91 -4.31 7.90
CA CYS A 4 6.40 -5.50 7.23
C CYS A 4 6.41 -6.75 8.11
N GLY A 5 7.49 -6.99 8.86
CA GLY A 5 7.58 -8.09 9.82
C GLY A 5 7.55 -9.51 9.24
N ALA A 6 7.40 -9.67 7.92
CA ALA A 6 7.29 -10.99 7.28
C ALA A 6 8.56 -11.83 7.50
N PRO A 7 8.41 -13.15 7.72
CA PRO A 7 9.55 -14.05 7.87
C PRO A 7 10.35 -14.07 6.57
N THR A 8 11.65 -13.85 6.68
CA THR A 8 12.58 -13.93 5.56
C THR A 8 13.17 -15.33 5.47
N LYS A 9 13.59 -15.74 4.26
CA LYS A 9 14.28 -17.03 4.05
C LYS A 9 15.57 -17.17 4.86
N ALA A 10 16.17 -16.05 5.28
CA ALA A 10 17.36 -16.01 6.13
C ALA A 10 17.05 -16.12 7.63
N GLY A 11 15.81 -16.45 8.03
CA GLY A 11 15.44 -16.67 9.43
C GLY A 11 15.15 -15.41 10.25
N GLY A 12 15.01 -14.24 9.60
CA GLY A 12 14.73 -12.97 10.27
C GLY A 12 13.34 -12.41 9.97
N ARG A 13 13.00 -11.26 10.56
CA ARG A 13 11.81 -10.48 10.17
C ARG A 13 12.16 -9.37 9.19
N CYS A 14 11.28 -9.14 8.23
CA CYS A 14 11.44 -8.07 7.27
C CYS A 14 11.36 -6.69 7.94
N ARG A 15 12.46 -5.94 7.87
CA ARG A 15 12.58 -4.58 8.44
C ARG A 15 12.06 -3.48 7.51
N LYS A 16 11.68 -3.80 6.26
CA LYS A 16 11.12 -2.80 5.33
C LYS A 16 9.77 -2.26 5.85
N SER A 17 9.49 -1.00 5.52
CA SER A 17 8.18 -0.40 5.75
C SER A 17 7.11 -1.12 4.94
N ALA A 18 5.96 -1.36 5.57
CA ALA A 18 4.76 -1.82 4.90
C ALA A 18 4.24 -0.73 3.97
N MET A 19 3.57 -1.13 2.89
CA MET A 19 2.94 -0.15 2.00
C MET A 19 1.77 0.54 2.72
N ALA A 20 1.46 1.76 2.31
CA ALA A 20 0.37 2.52 2.92
C ALA A 20 -0.98 1.80 2.73
N GLY A 21 -1.59 1.40 3.85
CA GLY A 21 -2.85 0.64 3.87
C GLY A 21 -2.66 -0.87 3.80
N THR A 22 -1.44 -1.38 4.04
CA THR A 22 -1.13 -2.81 3.99
C THR A 22 -0.24 -3.18 5.18
N SER A 23 -0.24 -4.46 5.56
CA SER A 23 0.60 -4.97 6.65
C SER A 23 1.96 -5.47 6.17
N ARG A 24 2.20 -5.53 4.85
CA ARG A 24 3.41 -6.12 4.25
C ARG A 24 4.10 -5.13 3.29
N CYS A 25 5.41 -5.29 3.13
CA CYS A 25 6.16 -4.49 2.15
C CYS A 25 5.97 -5.04 0.74
N GLU A 26 6.39 -4.27 -0.26
CA GLU A 26 6.33 -4.60 -1.68
C GLU A 26 6.77 -6.02 -2.04
N ARG A 27 7.80 -6.54 -1.35
CA ARG A 27 8.38 -7.86 -1.61
C ARG A 27 7.60 -9.01 -0.97
N HIS A 28 6.85 -8.74 0.10
CA HIS A 28 6.12 -9.75 0.88
C HIS A 28 4.61 -9.61 0.76
N GLN A 29 4.11 -8.57 0.08
CA GLN A 29 2.69 -8.40 -0.16
C GLN A 29 2.13 -9.44 -1.14
N GLY A 30 2.99 -10.03 -1.98
CA GLY A 30 2.59 -10.99 -3.02
C GLY A 30 2.01 -10.29 -4.24
N ALA A 31 1.54 -11.09 -5.21
CA ALA A 31 0.79 -10.56 -6.33
C ALA A 31 -0.51 -9.93 -5.81
N TRP A 32 -0.74 -8.67 -6.16
CA TRP A 32 -1.97 -7.99 -5.80
C TRP A 32 -3.11 -8.67 -6.57
N SER A 33 -4.18 -9.07 -5.87
CA SER A 33 -5.37 -9.52 -6.58
C SER A 33 -5.91 -8.39 -7.45
N ALA A 34 -6.51 -8.70 -8.60
CA ALA A 34 -7.10 -7.71 -9.51
C ALA A 34 -8.07 -6.76 -8.76
N TYR A 35 -8.77 -7.29 -7.75
CA TYR A 35 -9.62 -6.51 -6.86
C TYR A 35 -8.85 -5.46 -6.04
N GLU A 36 -7.71 -5.83 -5.46
CA GLU A 36 -6.88 -4.92 -4.65
C GLU A 36 -6.21 -3.84 -5.51
N VAL A 37 -5.79 -4.19 -6.74
CA VAL A 37 -5.30 -3.21 -7.72
C VAL A 37 -6.40 -2.19 -8.05
N ALA A 38 -7.63 -2.65 -8.28
CA ALA A 38 -8.76 -1.76 -8.55
C ALA A 38 -9.08 -0.84 -7.36
N GLN A 39 -9.07 -1.36 -6.13
CA GLN A 39 -9.27 -0.57 -4.91
C GLN A 39 -8.17 0.47 -4.71
N ARG A 40 -6.91 0.10 -4.95
CA ARG A 40 -5.78 1.04 -4.89
C ARG A 40 -5.94 2.13 -5.95
N LYS A 41 -6.25 1.78 -7.20
CA LYS A 41 -6.50 2.75 -8.27
C LYS A 41 -7.65 3.70 -7.93
N LYS A 42 -8.74 3.20 -7.34
CA LYS A 42 -9.85 4.02 -6.84
C LYS A 42 -9.41 4.97 -5.72
N ARG A 43 -8.62 4.51 -4.76
CA ARG A 43 -8.10 5.34 -3.66
C ARG A 43 -7.12 6.40 -4.16
N GLU A 44 -6.22 6.06 -5.07
CA GLU A 44 -5.30 7.01 -5.70
C GLU A 44 -6.06 8.03 -6.57
N ALA A 45 -7.07 7.60 -7.32
CA ALA A 45 -7.96 8.51 -8.06
C ALA A 45 -8.74 9.45 -7.14
N ARG A 46 -9.19 8.94 -5.97
CA ARG A 46 -9.89 9.75 -4.96
C ARG A 46 -8.95 10.76 -4.28
N LYS A 47 -7.66 10.43 -4.14
CA LYS A 47 -6.61 11.35 -3.65
C LYS A 47 -6.15 12.36 -4.71
N LYS A 48 -6.15 11.98 -5.99
CA LYS A 48 -5.82 12.84 -7.12
C LYS A 48 -6.96 13.74 -7.59
N LYS A 49 -8.17 13.64 -7.01
CA LYS A 49 -9.16 14.70 -7.19
C LYS A 49 -8.60 15.95 -6.53
N PRO A 50 -8.23 17.01 -7.27
CA PRO A 50 -7.98 18.29 -6.64
C PRO A 50 -9.23 18.64 -5.85
N LYS A 51 -9.08 19.11 -4.60
CA LYS A 51 -10.11 19.97 -4.02
C LYS A 51 -10.32 21.06 -5.06
N ARG A 52 -11.47 21.03 -5.73
CA ARG A 52 -11.94 22.18 -6.49
C ARG A 52 -12.38 23.18 -5.42
N ASP A 53 -11.42 23.88 -4.81
CA ASP A 53 -11.66 25.12 -4.09
C ASP A 53 -12.06 26.13 -5.18
N GLY A 54 -13.33 26.08 -5.55
CA GLY A 54 -14.00 27.04 -6.39
C GLY A 54 -15.19 27.58 -5.62
N ARG A 55 -14.98 28.70 -4.93
CA ARG A 55 -16.00 29.64 -4.45
C ARG A 55 -15.26 30.90 -4.00
N GLY A 56 -15.41 32.08 -4.60
CA GLY A 56 -16.21 32.56 -5.73
C GLY A 56 -15.74 33.98 -6.02
#